data_AF-X1BSV1-F1
#
_entry.id   AF-X1BSV1-F1
#
_cell.length_a   1.000
_cell.length_b   1.000
_cell.length_c   1.000
_cell.angle_alpha   90.00
_cell.angle_beta   90.00
_cell.angle_gamma   90.00
#
_symmetry.space_group_name_H-M   'P 1'
#
loop_
_entity.id
_entity.type
_entity.pdbx_description
1 polymer ?
#
loop_
_entity_poly.entity_id
_entity_poly.type
_entity_poly.pdbx_seq_one_letter_code
_entity_poly.pdbx_strand_id
1 'polypeptide(L)'
;MEPECGNYGAFLPFSSYNPYPPDSKNDKIFLEYSYYAIKTLKLLTDYIDNGNFSELDFNRIALYSYIFENIVETTSTLYFDPQYTDDPVEILRHTYYMIYILKELELYDLNNEKIKYLVEENVDYENIKSLYYCYKISEILDLNIIFDVDLTHALIQDIYSESINDFFLTPEREVVDHKAFSWVCEIALNDDVRIDTTYLSSIILGSTNNITASLCNMILNDFGPYTIV
;
A
#
# COMPACT_ATOMS: atom_id res chain seq x y z
N MET A 1 25.47 -16.50 21.80
CA MET A 1 24.32 -16.34 22.71
C MET A 1 23.11 -16.32 21.80
N GLU A 2 22.33 -17.39 21.81
CA GLU A 2 21.05 -17.43 21.12
C GLU A 2 20.13 -16.37 21.75
N PRO A 3 19.32 -15.64 20.96
CA PRO A 3 18.31 -14.77 21.54
C PRO A 3 17.25 -15.66 22.21
N GLU A 4 17.06 -15.52 23.52
CA GLU A 4 16.09 -16.30 24.32
C GLU A 4 14.61 -15.97 24.00
N CYS A 5 14.30 -15.27 22.90
CA CYS A 5 12.94 -15.05 22.41
C CYS A 5 12.96 -14.62 20.94
N GLY A 6 12.28 -15.36 20.05
CA GLY A 6 12.29 -15.11 18.60
C GLY A 6 11.76 -13.73 18.20
N ASN A 7 10.80 -13.16 18.93
CA ASN A 7 10.09 -11.94 18.50
C ASN A 7 10.31 -10.72 19.42
N TYR A 8 11.53 -10.53 19.93
CA TYR A 8 11.87 -9.27 20.59
C TYR A 8 11.66 -8.10 19.60
N GLY A 9 11.13 -6.95 20.03
CA GLY A 9 11.08 -5.72 19.22
C GLY A 9 9.86 -5.47 18.32
N ALA A 10 8.99 -6.45 18.09
CA ALA A 10 7.71 -6.21 17.43
C ALA A 10 6.64 -5.71 18.42
N PHE A 11 5.70 -4.90 17.94
CA PHE A 11 4.73 -4.23 18.80
C PHE A 11 3.53 -5.13 19.13
N LEU A 12 3.20 -5.20 20.43
CA LEU A 12 1.98 -5.89 20.89
C LEU A 12 0.75 -4.99 20.71
N PRO A 13 -0.43 -5.57 20.43
CA PRO A 13 -1.66 -4.80 20.25
C PRO A 13 -2.12 -4.03 21.49
N PHE A 14 -1.82 -4.55 22.69
CA PHE A 14 -2.21 -3.93 23.96
C PHE A 14 -1.15 -4.16 25.04
N SER A 15 -0.96 -3.17 25.91
CA SER A 15 -0.06 -3.26 27.06
C SER A 15 -0.46 -4.35 28.06
N SER A 16 -1.72 -4.78 28.04
CA SER A 16 -2.24 -5.89 28.85
C SER A 16 -1.63 -7.25 28.51
N TYR A 17 -0.93 -7.37 27.37
CA TYR A 17 -0.19 -8.57 26.98
C TYR A 17 1.27 -8.58 27.48
N ASN A 18 1.78 -7.47 28.01
CA ASN A 18 3.13 -7.43 28.63
C ASN A 18 3.38 -8.45 29.75
N PRO A 19 2.41 -8.82 30.61
CA PRO A 19 2.67 -9.83 31.64
C PRO A 19 2.63 -11.27 31.12
N TYR A 20 2.32 -11.52 29.84
CA TYR A 20 2.18 -12.88 29.32
C TYR A 20 3.54 -13.56 29.13
N PRO A 21 3.61 -14.90 29.16
CA PRO A 21 4.82 -15.63 28.80
C PRO A 21 5.29 -15.28 27.38
N PRO A 22 6.60 -15.34 27.08
CA PRO A 22 7.15 -15.03 25.76
C PRO A 22 6.46 -15.76 24.60
N ASP A 23 6.24 -17.07 24.72
CA ASP A 23 5.58 -17.87 23.69
C ASP A 23 4.16 -17.37 23.37
N SER A 24 3.40 -16.99 24.41
CA SER A 24 2.05 -16.44 24.24
C SER A 24 2.03 -15.02 23.67
N LYS A 25 3.14 -14.28 23.77
CA LYS A 25 3.29 -12.97 23.11
C LYS A 25 3.61 -13.15 21.63
N ASN A 26 4.43 -14.15 21.29
CA ASN A 26 4.82 -14.43 19.91
C ASN A 26 3.59 -14.69 19.02
N ASP A 27 2.59 -15.42 19.52
CA ASP A 27 1.31 -15.66 18.84
C ASP A 27 0.43 -14.41 18.65
N LYS A 28 0.83 -13.28 19.23
CA LYS A 28 0.08 -12.01 19.22
C LYS A 28 0.84 -10.87 18.54
N ILE A 29 1.99 -11.18 17.96
CA ILE A 29 2.80 -10.23 17.21
C ILE A 29 2.36 -10.31 15.74
N PHE A 30 1.76 -9.22 15.28
CA PHE A 30 1.35 -9.04 13.89
C PHE A 30 2.09 -7.82 13.35
N LEU A 31 2.64 -7.94 12.14
CA LEU A 31 3.35 -6.84 11.48
C LEU A 31 2.51 -5.56 11.40
N GLU A 32 1.19 -5.68 11.28
CA GLU A 32 0.26 -4.55 11.26
C GLU A 32 0.41 -3.62 12.48
N TYR A 33 0.59 -4.18 13.68
CA TYR A 33 0.76 -3.36 14.88
C TYR A 33 2.12 -2.65 14.88
N SER A 34 3.16 -3.31 14.40
CA SER A 34 4.46 -2.68 14.18
C SER A 34 4.37 -1.55 13.16
N TYR A 35 3.65 -1.75 12.06
CA TYR A 35 3.44 -0.71 11.04
C TYR A 35 2.76 0.54 11.62
N TYR A 36 1.63 0.40 12.32
CA TYR A 36 0.96 1.56 12.89
C TYR A 36 1.78 2.21 14.02
N ALA A 37 2.52 1.44 14.81
CA ALA A 37 3.42 1.99 15.81
C ALA A 37 4.51 2.85 15.18
N ILE A 38 5.20 2.32 14.16
CA ILE A 38 6.24 3.06 13.42
C ILE A 38 5.66 4.30 12.74
N LYS A 39 4.52 4.18 12.05
CA LYS A 39 3.84 5.31 11.40
C LYS A 39 3.43 6.40 12.41
N THR A 40 2.94 6.00 13.59
CA THR A 40 2.56 6.94 14.66
C THR A 40 3.79 7.64 15.24
N LEU A 41 4.85 6.88 15.52
CA LEU A 41 6.11 7.42 16.01
C LEU A 41 6.71 8.42 15.01
N LYS A 42 6.69 8.08 13.71
CA LYS A 42 7.16 8.95 12.63
C LYS A 42 6.36 10.25 12.58
N LEU A 43 5.03 10.17 12.62
CA LEU A 43 4.16 11.35 12.64
C LEU A 43 4.46 12.25 13.85
N LEU A 44 4.66 11.67 15.04
CA LEU A 44 4.98 12.41 16.25
C LEU A 44 6.37 13.07 16.17
N THR A 45 7.36 12.38 15.61
CA THR A 45 8.71 12.95 15.43
C THR A 45 8.71 14.10 14.45
N ASP A 46 7.99 13.97 13.33
CA ASP A 46 7.88 15.01 12.31
C ASP A 46 7.14 16.24 12.87
N TYR A 47 6.10 16.04 13.69
CA TYR A 47 5.40 17.13 14.36
C TYR A 47 6.28 17.90 15.37
N ILE A 48 7.24 17.21 16.01
CA ILE A 48 8.10 17.80 17.06
C ILE A 48 9.28 18.61 16.46
N ASP A 49 9.45 18.61 15.12
CA ASP A 49 10.43 19.40 14.33
C ASP A 49 11.93 19.19 14.71
N ASN A 50 12.19 18.48 15.82
CA ASN A 50 13.51 18.15 16.39
C ASN A 50 13.57 16.71 16.93
N GLY A 51 12.52 15.91 16.73
CA GLY A 51 12.53 14.50 17.11
C GLY A 51 13.25 13.70 16.04
N ASN A 52 14.49 13.32 16.27
CA ASN A 52 15.15 12.37 15.37
C ASN A 52 14.49 11.01 15.57
N PHE A 53 13.85 10.46 14.52
CA PHE A 53 13.29 9.11 14.57
C PHE A 53 14.36 8.08 14.96
N SER A 54 15.61 8.34 14.59
CA SER A 54 16.76 7.55 14.97
C SER A 54 17.15 7.62 16.47
N GLU A 55 16.51 8.47 17.26
CA GLU A 55 16.72 8.59 18.72
C GLU A 55 15.57 7.99 19.54
N LEU A 56 14.53 7.45 18.89
CA LEU A 56 13.43 6.78 19.59
C LEU A 56 13.89 5.46 20.21
N ASP A 57 13.51 5.26 21.47
CA ASP A 57 13.89 4.09 22.28
C ASP A 57 12.97 2.90 21.99
N PHE A 58 13.26 2.18 20.90
CA PHE A 58 12.70 0.86 20.62
C PHE A 58 13.75 -0.03 19.96
N ASN A 59 13.60 -1.35 20.10
CA ASN A 59 14.59 -2.31 19.60
C ASN A 59 14.48 -2.53 18.09
N ARG A 60 15.14 -1.67 17.31
CA ARG A 60 15.18 -1.72 15.83
C ARG A 60 15.73 -3.03 15.28
N ILE A 61 16.81 -3.54 15.89
CA ILE A 61 17.46 -4.76 15.43
C ILE A 61 16.47 -5.92 15.50
N ALA A 62 15.72 -6.01 16.58
CA ALA A 62 14.83 -7.12 16.78
C ALA A 62 13.54 -7.00 15.93
N LEU A 63 13.05 -5.77 15.67
CA LEU A 63 12.01 -5.54 14.64
C LEU A 63 12.50 -5.91 13.23
N TYR A 64 13.73 -5.55 12.88
CA TYR A 64 14.34 -5.93 11.60
C TYR A 64 14.49 -7.45 11.47
N SER A 65 14.97 -8.13 12.52
CA SER A 65 15.08 -9.60 12.55
C SER A 65 13.72 -10.27 12.35
N TYR A 66 12.68 -9.82 13.07
CA TYR A 66 11.32 -10.32 12.88
C TYR A 66 10.84 -10.14 11.43
N ILE A 67 11.10 -8.96 10.84
CA ILE A 67 10.73 -8.72 9.43
C ILE A 67 11.48 -9.68 8.51
N PHE A 68 12.80 -9.78 8.66
CA PHE A 68 13.66 -10.57 7.80
C PHE A 68 13.34 -12.07 7.83
N GLU A 69 13.03 -12.62 9.00
CA GLU A 69 12.63 -14.02 9.17
C GLU A 69 11.32 -14.38 8.46
N ASN A 70 10.49 -13.38 8.18
CA ASN A 70 9.20 -13.53 7.51
C ASN A 70 9.23 -13.12 6.02
N ILE A 71 10.40 -12.78 5.45
CA ILE A 71 10.53 -12.51 4.02
C ILE A 71 10.56 -13.84 3.26
N VAL A 72 9.67 -13.96 2.27
CA VAL A 72 9.71 -15.05 1.31
C VAL A 72 10.22 -14.51 -0.02
N GLU A 73 11.35 -15.06 -0.47
CA GLU A 73 11.93 -14.77 -1.77
C GLU A 73 11.88 -16.03 -2.64
N THR A 74 11.11 -15.95 -3.73
CA THR A 74 11.06 -17.00 -4.75
C THR A 74 11.97 -16.64 -5.92
N THR A 75 11.91 -17.40 -7.01
CA THR A 75 12.62 -17.05 -8.25
C THR A 75 12.11 -15.75 -8.87
N SER A 76 10.84 -15.41 -8.69
CA SER A 76 10.17 -14.29 -9.38
C SER A 76 9.62 -13.22 -8.45
N THR A 77 9.20 -13.57 -7.23
CA THR A 77 8.56 -12.66 -6.29
C THR A 77 9.34 -12.54 -4.98
N LEU A 78 9.15 -11.40 -4.31
CA LEU A 78 9.61 -11.15 -2.94
C LEU A 78 8.46 -10.49 -2.19
N TYR A 79 8.05 -11.07 -1.07
CA TYR A 79 6.93 -10.59 -0.27
C TYR A 79 7.13 -10.91 1.22
N PHE A 80 6.30 -10.28 2.06
CA PHE A 80 6.23 -10.62 3.48
C PHE A 80 5.18 -11.72 3.71
N ASP A 81 5.56 -12.81 4.36
CA ASP A 81 4.65 -13.89 4.77
C ASP A 81 4.14 -13.67 6.20
N PRO A 82 2.84 -13.32 6.37
CA PRO A 82 2.22 -13.18 7.68
C PRO A 82 2.02 -14.51 8.42
N GLN A 83 2.18 -15.67 7.78
CA GLN A 83 2.00 -17.04 8.30
C GLN A 83 0.57 -17.45 8.69
N TYR A 84 -0.37 -16.51 8.81
CA TYR A 84 -1.76 -16.79 9.20
C TYR A 84 -2.78 -16.63 8.07
N THR A 85 -2.35 -16.23 6.87
CA THR A 85 -3.24 -16.05 5.71
C THR A 85 -2.49 -16.28 4.40
N ASP A 86 -3.18 -16.92 3.46
CA ASP A 86 -2.73 -17.10 2.07
C ASP A 86 -3.47 -16.14 1.10
N ASP A 87 -4.30 -15.23 1.63
CA ASP A 87 -5.02 -14.24 0.82
C ASP A 87 -4.04 -13.26 0.15
N PRO A 88 -3.97 -13.20 -1.19
CA PRO A 88 -3.04 -12.33 -1.90
C PRO A 88 -3.16 -10.85 -1.52
N VAL A 89 -4.39 -10.38 -1.23
CA VAL A 89 -4.64 -8.98 -0.84
C VAL A 89 -4.04 -8.68 0.53
N GLU A 90 -4.08 -9.64 1.46
CA GLU A 90 -3.40 -9.53 2.75
C GLU A 90 -1.88 -9.59 2.59
N ILE A 91 -1.36 -10.47 1.72
CA ILE A 91 0.08 -10.54 1.44
C ILE A 91 0.59 -9.21 0.87
N LEU A 92 -0.12 -8.58 -0.07
CA LEU A 92 0.21 -7.24 -0.59
C LEU A 92 0.23 -6.21 0.54
N ARG A 93 -0.80 -6.19 1.38
CA ARG A 93 -0.89 -5.27 2.52
C ARG A 93 0.29 -5.41 3.47
N HIS A 94 0.64 -6.64 3.83
CA HIS A 94 1.77 -6.91 4.72
C HIS A 94 3.11 -6.62 4.06
N THR A 95 3.23 -6.84 2.76
CA THR A 95 4.42 -6.47 1.98
C THR A 95 4.61 -4.95 1.97
N TYR A 96 3.54 -4.18 1.78
CA TYR A 96 3.57 -2.72 1.94
C TYR A 96 4.02 -2.30 3.35
N TYR A 97 3.49 -2.93 4.40
CA TYR A 97 3.89 -2.63 5.78
C TYR A 97 5.37 -2.90 6.03
N MET A 98 5.88 -4.02 5.55
CA MET A 98 7.31 -4.36 5.60
C MET A 98 8.14 -3.27 4.93
N ILE A 99 7.81 -2.92 3.68
CA ILE A 99 8.54 -1.91 2.91
C ILE A 99 8.55 -0.57 3.65
N TYR A 100 7.38 -0.12 4.11
CA TYR A 100 7.24 1.13 4.86
C TYR A 100 8.15 1.14 6.09
N ILE A 101 8.06 0.11 6.94
CA ILE A 101 8.87 0.01 8.16
C ILE A 101 10.37 0.03 7.80
N LEU A 102 10.81 -0.80 6.86
CA LEU A 102 12.22 -0.86 6.47
C LEU A 102 12.75 0.46 5.94
N LYS A 103 11.94 1.23 5.19
CA LYS A 103 12.32 2.56 4.71
C LYS A 103 12.43 3.56 5.86
N GLU A 104 11.48 3.60 6.79
CA GLU A 104 11.54 4.48 7.96
C GLU A 104 12.71 4.14 8.90
N LEU A 105 13.11 2.87 8.96
CA LEU A 105 14.29 2.43 9.71
C LEU A 105 15.62 2.70 8.99
N GLU A 106 15.61 3.15 7.73
CA GLU A 106 16.79 3.23 6.85
C GLU A 106 17.48 1.86 6.64
N LEU A 107 16.71 0.77 6.64
CA LEU A 107 17.18 -0.62 6.50
C LEU A 107 16.63 -1.33 5.26
N TYR A 108 16.04 -0.58 4.33
CA TYR A 108 15.50 -1.13 3.09
C TYR A 108 16.63 -1.53 2.14
N ASP A 109 16.80 -2.84 1.92
CA ASP A 109 17.75 -3.43 0.97
C ASP A 109 17.16 -4.69 0.34
N LEU A 110 16.03 -4.53 -0.36
CA LEU A 110 15.28 -5.62 -0.99
C LEU A 110 15.25 -5.49 -2.51
N ASN A 111 15.00 -6.60 -3.20
CA ASN A 111 14.96 -6.65 -4.66
C ASN A 111 13.66 -6.04 -5.22
N ASN A 112 13.74 -4.79 -5.69
CA ASN A 112 12.61 -4.05 -6.27
C ASN A 112 12.00 -4.73 -7.50
N GLU A 113 12.78 -5.43 -8.34
CA GLU A 113 12.25 -6.09 -9.54
C GLU A 113 11.33 -7.26 -9.17
N LYS A 114 11.66 -8.01 -8.12
CA LYS A 114 10.82 -9.09 -7.62
C LYS A 114 9.55 -8.58 -6.95
N ILE A 115 9.65 -7.45 -6.24
CA ILE A 115 8.48 -6.79 -5.65
C ILE A 115 7.59 -6.21 -6.76
N LYS A 116 8.18 -5.63 -7.81
CA LYS A 116 7.45 -5.15 -8.99
C LYS A 116 6.66 -6.27 -9.65
N TYR A 117 7.29 -7.43 -9.87
CA TYR A 117 6.60 -8.58 -10.42
C TYR A 117 5.43 -9.06 -9.53
N LEU A 118 5.62 -9.07 -8.20
CA LEU A 118 4.51 -9.35 -7.27
C LEU A 118 3.35 -8.38 -7.47
N VAL A 119 3.63 -7.07 -7.55
CA VAL A 119 2.59 -6.05 -7.72
C VAL A 119 1.86 -6.24 -9.05
N GLU A 120 2.59 -6.39 -10.16
CA GLU A 120 2.02 -6.56 -11.50
C GLU A 120 1.09 -7.79 -11.60
N GLU A 121 1.45 -8.90 -10.95
CA GLU A 121 0.62 -10.13 -10.93
C GLU A 121 -0.62 -10.02 -10.03
N ASN A 122 -0.69 -9.02 -9.15
CA ASN A 122 -1.79 -8.85 -8.20
C ASN A 122 -2.58 -7.55 -8.38
N VAL A 123 -2.34 -6.79 -9.46
CA VAL A 123 -3.22 -5.67 -9.82
C VAL A 123 -4.60 -6.23 -10.16
N ASP A 124 -5.58 -5.91 -9.31
CA ASP A 124 -6.95 -6.37 -9.44
C ASP A 124 -7.90 -5.16 -9.45
N TYR A 125 -8.53 -4.93 -10.60
CA TYR A 125 -9.48 -3.84 -10.81
C TYR A 125 -10.92 -4.19 -10.38
N GLU A 126 -11.12 -5.34 -9.72
CA GLU A 126 -12.39 -5.70 -9.07
C GLU A 126 -12.32 -5.52 -7.54
N ASN A 127 -11.15 -5.16 -6.98
CA ASN A 127 -10.94 -5.02 -5.55
C ASN A 127 -10.13 -3.77 -5.19
N ILE A 128 -10.78 -2.76 -4.58
CA ILE A 128 -10.16 -1.47 -4.26
C ILE A 128 -9.00 -1.60 -3.26
N LYS A 129 -9.05 -2.60 -2.38
CA LYS A 129 -7.99 -2.85 -1.41
C LYS A 129 -6.73 -3.37 -2.09
N SER A 130 -6.88 -4.31 -3.03
CA SER A 130 -5.77 -4.82 -3.82
C SER A 130 -5.12 -3.67 -4.61
N LEU A 131 -5.95 -2.91 -5.35
CA LEU A 131 -5.50 -1.78 -6.14
C LEU A 131 -4.75 -0.73 -5.29
N TYR A 132 -5.28 -0.40 -4.11
CA TYR A 132 -4.64 0.53 -3.19
C TYR A 132 -3.25 0.07 -2.76
N TYR A 133 -3.09 -1.18 -2.31
CA TYR A 133 -1.77 -1.65 -1.86
C TYR A 133 -0.78 -1.82 -3.02
N CYS A 134 -1.24 -2.21 -4.21
CA CYS A 134 -0.43 -2.18 -5.43
C CYS A 134 0.08 -0.76 -5.73
N TYR A 135 -0.81 0.23 -5.69
CA TYR A 135 -0.46 1.65 -5.86
C TYR A 135 0.55 2.10 -4.81
N LYS A 136 0.29 1.85 -3.51
CA LYS A 136 1.18 2.28 -2.43
C LYS A 136 2.57 1.66 -2.50
N ILE A 137 2.69 0.40 -2.92
CA ILE A 137 4.00 -0.24 -3.13
C ILE A 137 4.70 0.40 -4.33
N SER A 138 3.97 0.64 -5.43
CA SER A 138 4.53 1.29 -6.62
C SER A 138 5.06 2.68 -6.31
N GLU A 139 4.26 3.48 -5.60
CA GLU A 139 4.59 4.85 -5.18
C GLU A 139 5.80 4.86 -4.25
N ILE A 140 5.77 4.07 -3.16
CA ILE A 140 6.84 4.14 -2.16
C ILE A 140 8.19 3.63 -2.70
N LEU A 141 8.19 2.75 -3.70
CA LEU A 141 9.41 2.20 -4.30
C LEU A 141 9.77 2.80 -5.66
N ASP A 142 8.97 3.72 -6.19
CA ASP A 142 9.13 4.29 -7.53
C ASP A 142 9.22 3.20 -8.62
N LEU A 143 8.29 2.23 -8.60
CA LEU A 143 8.32 1.07 -9.51
C LEU A 143 7.84 1.39 -10.93
N ASN A 144 7.30 2.60 -11.13
CA ASN A 144 6.79 3.08 -12.41
C ASN A 144 5.76 2.09 -13.04
N ILE A 145 4.80 1.62 -12.24
CA ILE A 145 3.72 0.74 -12.71
C ILE A 145 2.61 1.60 -13.31
N ILE A 146 2.18 1.24 -14.52
CA ILE A 146 1.13 1.96 -15.23
C ILE A 146 -0.20 1.29 -14.91
N PHE A 147 -0.99 1.93 -14.05
CA PHE A 147 -2.35 1.49 -13.73
C PHE A 147 -3.35 1.90 -14.82
N ASP A 148 -4.29 1.02 -15.15
CA ASP A 148 -5.37 1.27 -16.09
C ASP A 148 -6.41 2.21 -15.46
N VAL A 149 -6.50 3.41 -16.02
CA VAL A 149 -7.35 4.48 -15.50
C VAL A 149 -8.81 4.17 -15.76
N ASP A 150 -9.14 3.63 -16.93
CA ASP A 150 -10.52 3.34 -17.32
C ASP A 150 -11.11 2.25 -16.42
N LEU A 151 -10.34 1.19 -16.18
CA LEU A 151 -10.74 0.11 -15.27
C LEU A 151 -10.83 0.60 -13.82
N THR A 152 -9.93 1.47 -13.39
CA THR A 152 -10.00 2.05 -12.04
C THR A 152 -11.23 2.93 -11.87
N HIS A 153 -11.52 3.82 -12.83
CA HIS A 153 -12.71 4.67 -12.77
C HIS A 153 -14.01 3.86 -12.76
N ALA A 154 -14.08 2.77 -13.53
CA ALA A 154 -15.21 1.85 -13.50
C ALA A 154 -15.40 1.23 -12.10
N LEU A 155 -14.31 0.72 -11.50
CA LEU A 155 -14.35 0.17 -10.14
C LEU A 155 -14.89 1.17 -9.13
N ILE A 156 -14.35 2.40 -9.10
CA ILE A 156 -14.76 3.44 -8.14
C ILE A 156 -16.27 3.74 -8.24
N GLN A 157 -16.81 3.78 -9.46
CA GLN A 157 -18.23 4.00 -9.69
C GLN A 157 -19.08 2.83 -9.19
N ASP A 158 -18.63 1.60 -9.44
CA ASP A 158 -19.38 0.38 -9.10
C ASP A 158 -19.43 0.10 -7.60
N ILE A 159 -18.35 0.43 -6.87
CA ILE A 159 -18.27 0.18 -5.42
C ILE A 159 -18.85 1.32 -4.58
N TYR A 160 -19.03 2.53 -5.13
CA TYR A 160 -19.62 3.64 -4.39
C TYR A 160 -21.13 3.44 -4.22
N SER A 161 -21.63 3.79 -3.03
CA SER A 161 -23.05 3.70 -2.71
C SER A 161 -23.57 5.00 -2.11
N GLU A 162 -24.40 5.70 -2.89
CA GLU A 162 -25.08 6.93 -2.47
C GLU A 162 -25.99 6.72 -1.24
N SER A 163 -26.55 5.52 -1.07
CA SER A 163 -27.50 5.25 0.02
C SER A 163 -26.83 5.26 1.41
N ILE A 164 -25.57 4.85 1.47
CA ILE A 164 -24.77 4.82 2.71
C ILE A 164 -23.67 5.89 2.72
N ASN A 165 -23.44 6.58 1.60
CA ASN A 165 -22.35 7.54 1.38
C ASN A 165 -20.97 6.92 1.66
N ASP A 166 -20.76 5.68 1.20
CA ASP A 166 -19.52 4.94 1.44
C ASP A 166 -19.21 3.96 0.30
N PHE A 167 -18.05 3.32 0.40
CA PHE A 167 -17.47 2.43 -0.61
C PHE A 167 -17.49 0.98 -0.12
N PHE A 168 -17.90 0.08 -1.00
CA PHE A 168 -17.68 -1.36 -0.85
C PHE A 168 -16.26 -1.73 -1.27
N LEU A 169 -15.80 -2.92 -0.87
CA LEU A 169 -14.48 -3.42 -1.32
C LEU A 169 -14.48 -3.88 -2.78
N THR A 170 -15.61 -4.43 -3.23
CA THR A 170 -15.77 -5.04 -4.55
C THR A 170 -17.17 -4.72 -5.13
N PRO A 171 -17.38 -4.87 -6.46
CA PRO A 171 -18.66 -4.63 -7.12
C PRO A 171 -19.82 -5.52 -6.64
N GLU A 172 -19.55 -6.67 -6.01
CA GLU A 172 -20.58 -7.53 -5.41
C GLU A 172 -21.25 -6.89 -4.19
N ARG A 173 -20.62 -5.85 -3.61
CA ARG A 173 -21.14 -5.06 -2.49
C ARG A 173 -21.45 -5.89 -1.25
N GLU A 174 -20.62 -6.90 -0.97
CA GLU A 174 -20.77 -7.76 0.21
C GLU A 174 -20.20 -7.13 1.49
N VAL A 175 -19.09 -6.39 1.36
CA VAL A 175 -18.33 -5.84 2.50
C VAL A 175 -18.10 -4.35 2.31
N VAL A 176 -18.49 -3.58 3.33
CA VAL A 176 -18.13 -2.15 3.47
C VAL A 176 -16.91 -2.06 4.38
N ASP A 177 -15.88 -1.35 3.92
CA ASP A 177 -14.72 -0.98 4.75
C ASP A 177 -14.57 0.55 4.67
N HIS A 178 -14.78 1.23 5.80
CA HIS A 178 -14.66 2.69 5.88
C HIS A 178 -13.28 3.21 5.48
N LYS A 179 -12.24 2.36 5.46
CA LYS A 179 -10.91 2.71 4.95
C LYS A 179 -10.90 2.88 3.43
N ALA A 180 -11.83 2.28 2.69
CA ALA A 180 -11.90 2.39 1.23
C ALA A 180 -12.07 3.84 0.79
N PHE A 181 -12.91 4.63 1.48
CA PHE A 181 -12.99 6.07 1.22
C PHE A 181 -11.62 6.77 1.38
N SER A 182 -10.89 6.46 2.45
CA SER A 182 -9.55 7.02 2.67
C SER A 182 -8.56 6.62 1.59
N TRP A 183 -8.63 5.39 1.09
CA TRP A 183 -7.76 4.90 0.00
C TRP A 183 -8.03 5.66 -1.29
N VAL A 184 -9.30 5.82 -1.66
CA VAL A 184 -9.73 6.59 -2.83
C VAL A 184 -9.24 8.03 -2.73
N CYS A 185 -9.41 8.69 -1.58
CA CYS A 185 -8.91 10.04 -1.37
C CYS A 185 -7.38 10.14 -1.47
N GLU A 186 -6.65 9.17 -0.89
CA GLU A 186 -5.19 9.18 -0.92
C GLU A 186 -4.64 9.01 -2.34
N ILE A 187 -5.20 8.08 -3.13
CA ILE A 187 -4.81 7.91 -4.54
C ILE A 187 -5.18 9.18 -5.33
N ALA A 188 -6.37 9.74 -5.13
CA ALA A 188 -6.80 10.94 -5.85
C ALA A 188 -5.89 12.15 -5.62
N LEU A 189 -5.30 12.26 -4.42
CA LEU A 189 -4.43 13.36 -4.04
C LEU A 189 -2.98 13.17 -4.48
N ASN A 190 -2.49 11.93 -4.52
CA ASN A 190 -1.06 11.65 -4.69
C ASN A 190 -0.71 10.95 -6.01
N ASP A 191 -1.68 10.40 -6.76
CA ASP A 191 -1.40 9.83 -8.09
C ASP A 191 -1.07 10.94 -9.08
N ASP A 192 -0.04 10.69 -9.89
CA ASP A 192 0.44 11.63 -10.90
C ASP A 192 -0.64 11.93 -11.93
N VAL A 193 -0.76 13.22 -12.27
CA VAL A 193 -1.65 13.66 -13.34
C VAL A 193 -1.05 13.28 -14.69
N ARG A 194 -1.88 12.64 -15.52
CA ARG A 194 -1.54 12.14 -16.85
C ARG A 194 -2.51 12.69 -17.88
N ILE A 195 -2.06 12.69 -19.14
CA ILE A 195 -2.88 13.09 -20.27
C ILE A 195 -3.45 11.81 -20.90
N ASP A 196 -4.76 11.64 -20.81
CA ASP A 196 -5.47 10.65 -21.60
C ASP A 196 -5.79 11.22 -22.98
N THR A 197 -5.45 10.49 -24.04
CA THR A 197 -5.64 10.94 -25.42
C THR A 197 -6.39 9.92 -26.24
N THR A 198 -7.45 10.36 -26.89
CA THR A 198 -8.21 9.55 -27.85
C THR A 198 -7.96 10.07 -29.26
N TYR A 199 -7.45 9.21 -30.12
CA TYR A 199 -7.23 9.51 -31.54
C TYR A 199 -7.34 8.24 -32.39
N LEU A 200 -7.62 8.40 -33.69
CA LEU A 200 -7.64 7.27 -34.61
C LEU A 200 -6.21 6.81 -34.90
N SER A 201 -5.92 5.53 -34.64
CA SER A 201 -4.60 4.91 -34.87
C SER A 201 -4.23 4.78 -36.36
N SER A 202 -5.21 4.86 -37.25
CA SER A 202 -5.01 4.92 -38.69
C SER A 202 -6.01 5.87 -39.34
N ILE A 203 -5.52 6.70 -40.26
CA ILE A 203 -6.30 7.72 -40.95
C ILE A 203 -5.94 7.75 -42.43
N ILE A 204 -6.95 7.87 -43.28
CA ILE A 204 -6.76 8.00 -44.74
C ILE A 204 -6.29 9.43 -45.03
N LEU A 205 -5.32 9.55 -45.94
CA LEU A 205 -4.79 10.84 -46.39
C LEU A 205 -5.93 11.76 -46.87
N GLY A 206 -6.03 12.95 -46.29
CA GLY A 206 -7.11 13.91 -46.56
C GLY A 206 -8.34 13.80 -45.65
N SER A 207 -8.37 12.84 -44.72
CA SER A 207 -9.40 12.73 -43.70
C SER A 207 -9.07 13.56 -42.46
N THR A 208 -10.09 13.88 -41.66
CA THR A 208 -9.93 14.55 -40.37
C THR A 208 -9.65 13.52 -39.26
N ASN A 209 -8.62 13.75 -38.45
CA ASN A 209 -8.43 13.04 -37.18
C ASN A 209 -8.84 13.96 -36.04
N ASN A 210 -9.87 13.59 -35.30
CA ASN A 210 -10.23 14.30 -34.08
C ASN A 210 -9.38 13.75 -32.95
N ILE A 211 -8.55 14.61 -32.36
CA ILE A 211 -7.74 14.29 -31.20
C ILE A 211 -8.42 14.93 -30.00
N THR A 212 -8.84 14.11 -29.05
CA THR A 212 -9.30 14.57 -27.73
C THR A 212 -8.22 14.27 -26.72
N ALA A 213 -7.94 15.22 -25.83
CA ALA A 213 -7.02 15.07 -24.73
C ALA A 213 -7.71 15.54 -23.44
N SER A 214 -7.60 14.76 -22.38
CA SER A 214 -8.11 15.10 -21.05
C SER A 214 -7.03 14.84 -20.00
N LEU A 215 -7.13 15.53 -18.87
CA LEU A 215 -6.27 15.25 -17.71
C LEU A 215 -6.97 14.23 -16.84
N CYS A 216 -6.26 13.20 -16.42
CA CYS A 216 -6.76 12.20 -15.48
C CYS A 216 -5.68 11.81 -14.46
N ASN A 217 -6.10 11.21 -13.37
CA ASN A 217 -5.28 10.30 -12.57
C ASN A 217 -6.11 9.03 -12.30
N MET A 218 -5.60 8.09 -11.50
CA MET A 218 -6.31 6.84 -11.19
C MET A 218 -7.75 7.05 -10.70
N ILE A 219 -8.08 8.17 -10.07
CA ILE A 219 -9.40 8.39 -9.45
C ILE A 219 -10.20 9.51 -10.14
N LEU A 220 -9.53 10.58 -10.57
CA LEU A 220 -10.15 11.79 -11.10
C LEU A 220 -10.02 11.84 -12.62
N ASN A 221 -11.11 12.20 -13.29
CA ASN A 221 -11.18 12.51 -14.73
C ASN A 221 -11.60 13.96 -15.01
N ASP A 222 -11.95 14.72 -13.97
CA ASP A 222 -12.24 16.14 -14.04
C ASP A 222 -11.46 16.86 -12.94
N PHE A 223 -10.63 17.80 -13.38
CA PHE A 223 -9.85 18.65 -12.53
C PHE A 223 -10.52 20.02 -12.53
N GLY A 224 -10.97 20.46 -11.36
CA GLY A 224 -11.69 21.72 -11.21
C GLY A 224 -10.92 22.93 -11.79
N PRO A 225 -11.59 24.09 -11.95
CA PRO A 225 -11.05 25.25 -12.69
C PRO A 225 -9.79 25.90 -12.09
N TYR A 226 -9.27 25.38 -10.98
CA TYR A 226 -8.12 25.90 -10.23
C TYR A 226 -6.93 24.94 -10.19
N THR A 227 -6.91 23.87 -10.99
CA THR A 227 -5.76 22.97 -11.04
C THR A 227 -4.59 23.64 -11.76
N ILE A 228 -3.49 23.83 -11.03
CA ILE A 228 -2.22 24.33 -11.56
C ILE A 228 -1.33 23.11 -11.78
N VAL A 229 -0.99 22.85 -13.04
CA VAL A 229 -0.01 21.83 -13.46
C VAL A 229 1.39 22.43 -13.43
#